data_AF-A0A497RIV4-F1
#
_entry.id   AF-A0A497RIV4-F1
#
_cell.length_a   1.000
_cell.length_b   1.000
_cell.length_c   1.000
_cell.angle_alpha   90.00
_cell.angle_beta   90.00
_cell.angle_gamma   90.00
#
_symmetry.space_group_name_H-M   'P 1'
#
loop_
_entity.id
_entity.type
_entity.pdbx_description
1 polymer ?
#
loop_
_entity_poly.entity_id
_entity_poly.type
_entity_poly.pdbx_seq_one_letter_code
_entity_poly.pdbx_strand_id
1 'polypeptide(L)'
;MRRECEMPTCPVCKSELVEVGFPDEIGFQHYKCPNECEFDTPLLWRIQNYILIAGWLVTIAIGLLVVLPLWCLVSIFEKIKKVKGVIV
;
A
#
# COMPACT_ATOMS: atom_id res chain seq x y z
N MET A 1 -3.68 23.88 4.24
CA MET A 1 -2.25 23.73 4.53
C MET A 1 -1.76 22.50 3.78
N ARG A 2 -0.94 22.72 2.75
CA ARG A 2 -0.33 21.63 1.97
C ARG A 2 0.70 20.99 2.93
N ARG A 3 0.47 19.77 3.42
CA ARG A 3 1.53 19.02 4.11
C ARG A 3 2.55 18.71 3.04
N GLU A 4 3.57 19.55 2.93
CA GLU A 4 4.79 19.16 2.23
C GLU A 4 5.25 17.88 2.93
N CYS A 5 5.42 16.82 2.17
CA CYS A 5 5.97 15.58 2.70
C CYS A 5 7.39 15.92 3.16
N GLU A 6 7.57 16.24 4.44
CA GLU A 6 8.89 16.45 5.01
C GLU A 6 9.68 15.18 4.75
N MET A 7 10.70 15.30 3.91
CA MET A 7 11.60 14.20 3.65
C MET A 7 12.27 13.83 4.97
N PRO A 8 12.38 12.53 5.26
CA PRO A 8 12.96 12.12 6.52
C PRO A 8 14.41 12.62 6.67
N THR A 9 14.78 13.13 7.84
CA THR A 9 16.13 13.65 8.11
C THR A 9 17.01 12.62 8.79
N CYS A 10 18.32 12.63 8.50
CA CYS A 10 19.31 11.79 9.18
C CYS A 10 19.33 12.11 10.68
N PRO A 11 19.22 11.12 11.58
CA PRO A 11 19.23 11.37 13.02
C PRO A 11 20.57 11.92 13.52
N VAL A 12 21.67 11.63 12.81
CA VAL A 12 23.05 12.01 13.14
C VAL A 12 23.38 13.42 12.66
N CYS A 13 23.36 13.66 11.34
CA CYS A 13 23.82 14.92 10.75
C CYS A 13 22.69 15.88 10.33
N LYS A 14 21.42 15.51 10.56
CA LYS A 14 20.22 16.30 10.24
C LYS A 14 20.04 16.66 8.76
N SER A 15 20.88 16.15 7.86
CA SER A 15 20.66 16.30 6.42
C SER A 15 19.40 15.54 6.00
N GLU A 16 18.70 16.06 4.99
CA GLU A 16 17.63 15.31 4.32
C GLU A 16 18.18 13.99 3.78
N LEU A 17 17.43 12.92 3.96
CA LEU A 17 17.80 11.60 3.45
C LEU A 17 17.36 11.46 2.00
N VAL A 18 18.15 10.71 1.26
CA VAL A 18 17.90 10.43 -0.15
C VAL A 18 17.30 9.05 -0.27
N GLU A 19 16.18 8.95 -0.98
CA GLU A 19 15.58 7.66 -1.36
C GLU A 19 16.55 6.90 -2.27
N VAL A 20 16.91 5.67 -1.86
CA VAL A 20 17.81 4.82 -2.62
C VAL A 20 17.05 3.65 -3.19
N GLY A 21 16.61 3.81 -4.44
CA GLY A 21 16.01 2.75 -5.23
C GLY A 21 14.53 2.51 -4.95
N PHE A 22 14.03 1.43 -5.54
CA PHE A 22 12.68 0.96 -5.33
C PHE A 22 12.52 0.35 -3.93
N PRO A 23 11.32 0.40 -3.34
CA PRO A 23 11.01 -0.33 -2.13
C PRO A 23 11.44 -1.80 -2.25
N ASP A 24 11.88 -2.41 -1.16
CA ASP A 24 12.27 -3.82 -1.16
C ASP A 24 11.10 -4.76 -1.45
N GLU A 25 11.36 -6.08 -1.46
CA GLU A 25 10.36 -7.12 -1.73
C GLU A 25 9.14 -7.05 -0.80
N ILE A 26 9.29 -6.40 0.36
CA ILE A 26 8.27 -6.28 1.40
C ILE A 26 7.62 -4.89 1.35
N GLY A 27 8.12 -3.96 0.54
CA GLY A 27 7.59 -2.60 0.37
C GLY A 27 8.22 -1.56 1.30
N PHE A 28 9.36 -1.85 1.91
CA PHE A 28 10.12 -0.89 2.71
C PHE A 28 10.93 0.05 1.80
N GLN A 29 10.65 1.36 1.91
CA GLN A 29 11.47 2.37 1.26
C GLN A 29 12.82 2.51 1.99
N HIS A 30 13.91 2.32 1.27
CA HIS A 30 15.26 2.54 1.79
C HIS A 30 15.70 3.99 1.59
N TYR A 31 16.34 4.53 2.62
CA TYR A 31 16.87 5.89 2.64
C TYR A 31 18.35 5.85 3.01
N LYS A 32 19.19 6.61 2.28
CA LYS A 32 20.62 6.78 2.58
C LYS A 32 20.91 8.23 2.92
N CYS A 33 21.78 8.44 3.90
CA CYS A 33 22.30 9.77 4.20
C CYS A 33 23.33 10.19 3.14
N PRO A 34 23.23 11.41 2.57
CA PRO A 34 24.22 11.90 1.59
C PRO A 34 25.63 12.01 2.20
N ASN A 35 25.72 12.25 3.50
CA ASN A 35 26.98 12.27 4.26
C ASN A 35 27.46 10.87 4.69
N GLU A 36 26.83 9.80 4.17
CA GLU A 36 27.15 8.39 4.45
C GLU A 36 27.18 8.02 5.94
N CYS A 37 26.44 8.76 6.77
CA CYS A 37 26.27 8.41 8.17
C CYS A 37 25.56 7.06 8.30
N GLU A 38 26.12 6.17 9.13
CA GLU A 38 25.43 4.95 9.56
C GLU A 38 24.43 5.31 10.66
N PHE A 39 23.18 4.87 10.49
CA PHE A 39 22.15 5.03 11.50
C PHE A 39 21.12 3.90 11.39
N ASP A 40 20.57 3.52 12.53
CA ASP A 40 19.42 2.62 12.55
C ASP A 40 18.16 3.36 12.10
N THR A 41 17.40 2.72 11.21
CA THR A 41 16.09 3.27 10.78
C THR A 41 15.19 3.50 12.00
N PRO A 42 14.62 4.71 12.18
CA PRO A 42 13.78 5.00 13.32
C PRO A 42 12.60 4.03 13.45
N LEU A 43 12.28 3.64 14.68
CA LEU A 43 11.17 2.72 14.98
C LEU A 43 9.86 3.17 14.32
N LEU A 44 9.60 4.49 14.32
CA LEU A 44 8.39 5.08 13.75
C LEU A 44 8.22 4.76 12.26
N TRP A 45 9.29 4.81 11.46
CA TRP A 45 9.18 4.54 10.03
C TRP A 45 8.95 3.08 9.74
N ARG A 46 9.59 2.19 10.52
CA ARG A 46 9.32 0.75 10.42
C ARG A 46 7.83 0.49 10.68
N ILE A 47 7.29 1.08 11.74
CA ILE A 47 5.86 0.97 12.07
C ILE A 47 4.98 1.50 10.93
N GLN A 48 5.29 2.66 10.37
CA GLN A 48 4.52 3.24 9.26
C GLN A 48 4.52 2.34 8.03
N ASN A 49 5.68 1.79 7.65
CA ASN A 49 5.77 0.85 6.55
C ASN A 49 4.98 -0.44 6.83
N TYR A 50 5.07 -1.01 8.03
CA TYR A 50 4.26 -2.17 8.41
C TYR A 50 2.75 -1.91 8.33
N ILE A 51 2.30 -0.73 8.76
CA ILE A 51 0.88 -0.34 8.67
C ILE A 51 0.44 -0.24 7.21
N LEU A 52 1.27 0.34 6.33
CA LEU A 52 0.97 0.44 4.90
C LEU A 52 0.84 -0.95 4.26
N ILE A 53 1.78 -1.85 4.54
CA ILE A 53 1.76 -3.23 4.03
C ILE A 53 0.52 -3.97 4.53
N ALA A 54 0.23 -3.88 5.84
CA ALA A 54 -0.95 -4.50 6.42
C ALA A 54 -2.25 -3.96 5.79
N GLY A 55 -2.33 -2.65 5.58
CA GLY A 55 -3.48 -2.01 4.91
C GLY A 55 -3.65 -2.48 3.46
N TRP A 56 -2.56 -2.63 2.71
CA TRP A 56 -2.58 -3.15 1.35
C TRP A 56 -3.06 -4.60 1.31
N LEU A 57 -2.54 -5.47 2.19
CA LEU A 57 -2.97 -6.87 2.30
C LEU A 57 -4.44 -6.99 2.69
N VAL A 58 -4.92 -6.19 3.65
CA VAL A 58 -6.33 -6.16 4.03
C VAL A 58 -7.21 -5.74 2.85
N THR A 59 -6.76 -4.76 2.07
CA THR A 59 -7.50 -4.30 0.88
C THR A 59 -7.62 -5.42 -0.17
N ILE A 60 -6.54 -6.14 -0.44
CA ILE A 60 -6.56 -7.32 -1.33
C ILE A 60 -7.49 -8.39 -0.79
N ALA A 61 -7.42 -8.70 0.51
CA ALA A 61 -8.28 -9.70 1.13
C ALA A 61 -9.77 -9.33 0.99
N ILE A 62 -10.13 -8.07 1.22
CA ILE A 62 -11.51 -7.58 1.02
C ILE A 62 -11.93 -7.70 -0.44
N GLY A 63 -11.05 -7.32 -1.37
CA GLY A 63 -11.30 -7.46 -2.81
C GLY A 63 -11.61 -8.90 -3.22
N LEU A 64 -10.83 -9.86 -2.70
CA LEU A 64 -10.97 -11.27 -3.04
C LEU A 64 -12.15 -11.96 -2.32
N LEU A 65 -12.41 -11.62 -1.06
CA LEU A 65 -13.42 -12.30 -0.23
C LEU A 65 -14.81 -11.67 -0.33
N VAL A 66 -14.90 -10.38 -0.69
CA VAL A 66 -16.18 -9.66 -0.70
C VAL A 66 -16.52 -9.17 -2.10
N VAL A 67 -15.63 -8.42 -2.74
CA VAL A 67 -15.95 -7.79 -4.04
C VAL A 67 -16.07 -8.84 -5.14
N LEU A 68 -15.11 -9.76 -5.24
CA LEU A 68 -15.10 -10.79 -6.28
C LEU A 68 -16.34 -11.73 -6.19
N PRO A 69 -16.73 -12.26 -5.01
CA PRO A 69 -17.91 -13.13 -4.93
C PRO A 69 -19.21 -12.38 -5.20
N LEU A 70 -19.35 -11.14 -4.71
CA LEU A 70 -20.54 -10.32 -4.98
C LEU A 70 -20.66 -10.01 -6.48
N TRP A 71 -19.55 -9.68 -7.15
CA TRP A 71 -19.54 -9.45 -8.60
C TRP A 71 -19.96 -10.70 -9.37
N CYS A 72 -19.43 -11.87 -8.98
CA CYS A 72 -19.82 -13.15 -9.56
C CYS A 72 -21.33 -13.41 -9.38
N LEU A 73 -21.87 -13.21 -8.17
CA LEU A 73 -23.30 -13.38 -7.90
C LEU A 73 -24.15 -12.44 -8.77
N VAL A 74 -23.83 -11.15 -8.81
CA VAL A 74 -24.55 -10.16 -9.65
C VAL A 74 -24.52 -10.58 -11.11
N SER A 75 -23.35 -10.98 -11.63
CA SER A 75 -23.19 -11.44 -13.01
C SER A 75 -24.06 -12.67 -13.33
N ILE A 76 -24.17 -13.61 -12.39
CA ILE A 76 -25.04 -14.79 -12.52
C ILE A 76 -26.51 -14.37 -12.50
N PHE A 77 -26.92 -13.51 -11.57
CA PHE A 77 -28.30 -13.02 -11.47
C PHE A 77 -28.74 -12.27 -12.73
N GLU A 78 -27.88 -11.43 -13.31
CA GLU A 78 -28.18 -10.74 -14.56
C GLU A 78 -28.37 -11.72 -15.73
N LYS A 79 -27.53 -12.76 -15.83
CA LYS A 79 -27.70 -13.81 -16.84
C LYS A 79 -29.02 -14.56 -16.65
N ILE A 80 -29.38 -14.91 -15.42
CA ILE A 80 -30.66 -15.59 -15.13
C ILE A 80 -31.85 -14.69 -15.51
N LYS A 81 -31.81 -13.39 -15.17
CA LYS A 81 -32.86 -12.44 -15.56
C LYS A 81 -33.01 -12.32 -17.07
N LYS A 82 -31.90 -12.23 -17.82
CA LYS A 82 -31.93 -12.21 -19.29
C LYS A 82 -32.56 -13.48 -19.87
N VAL A 83 -32.20 -14.65 -19.36
CA VAL A 83 -32.80 -15.92 -19.81
C VAL A 83 -34.30 -15.99 -19.51
N LYS A 84 -34.73 -15.56 -18.32
CA LYS A 84 -36.16 -15.54 -17.95
C LYS A 84 -36.97 -14.47 -18.68
N GLY A 85 -36.37 -13.33 -19.04
CA GLY A 85 -37.03 -12.26 -19.81
C GLY A 85 -37.14 -12.54 -21.31
N VAL A 86 -36.41 -13.54 -21.83
CA VAL A 86 -36.55 -14.05 -23.21
C VAL A 86 -37.67 -15.10 -23.30
N ILE A 87 -38.16 -15.62 -22.16
CA ILE A 87 -39.33 -16.48 -22.07
C ILE A 87 -40.55 -15.61 -21.67
N VAL A 88 -40.90 -14.64 -22.53
CA VAL A 88 -42.24 -14.05 -22.65
C VAL A 88 -42.50 -13.80 -24.12
#